data_AF-A0A813LUI7-F1
#
_entry.id   AF-A0A813LUI7-F1
#
_cell.length_a   1.000
_cell.length_b   1.000
_cell.length_c   1.000
_cell.angle_alpha   90.00
_cell.angle_beta   90.00
_cell.angle_gamma   90.00
#
_symmetry.space_group_name_H-M   'P 1'
#
loop_
_entity.id
_entity.type
_entity.pdbx_description
1 polymer ?
#
loop_
_entity_poly.entity_id
_entity_poly.type
_entity_poly.pdbx_seq_one_letter_code
_entity_poly.pdbx_strand_id
1 'polypeptide(L)'
;AAAKDDMMQRLVCYMLAILLVPVELAHRDLDRLRVDFARVDQDFDGFIPRMVAQGLLVLRGCVESQAEAAVSIADVRGTGVLDFSGLAAAALFTDMLPSSSFSPSVKDLVSRLERLCFEAFGDEEE
;
A
#
# COMPACT_ATOMS: atom_id res chain seq x y z
N ALA A 1 -6.73 21.25 -10.95
CA ALA A 1 -7.87 20.44 -10.48
C ALA A 1 -7.49 18.97 -10.49
N ALA A 2 -7.33 18.34 -11.66
CA ALA A 2 -7.04 16.91 -11.78
C ALA A 2 -5.88 16.37 -10.91
N ALA A 3 -4.72 17.05 -10.85
CA ALA A 3 -3.60 16.59 -10.03
C ALA A 3 -3.89 16.64 -8.51
N LYS A 4 -4.71 17.59 -8.06
CA LYS A 4 -5.13 17.68 -6.66
C LYS A 4 -6.12 16.57 -6.33
N ASP A 5 -7.02 16.26 -7.26
CA ASP A 5 -8.03 15.22 -7.10
C ASP A 5 -7.38 13.82 -7.08
N ASP A 6 -6.35 13.59 -7.91
CA ASP A 6 -5.55 12.36 -7.91
C ASP A 6 -4.80 12.18 -6.58
N MET A 7 -4.12 13.23 -6.09
CA MET A 7 -3.44 13.18 -4.79
C MET A 7 -4.41 12.90 -3.63
N MET A 8 -5.61 13.49 -3.66
CA MET A 8 -6.65 13.21 -2.66
C MET A 8 -7.13 11.77 -2.70
N GLN A 9 -7.31 11.19 -3.89
CA GLN A 9 -7.68 9.78 -4.02
C GLN A 9 -6.59 8.86 -3.47
N ARG A 10 -5.31 9.13 -3.78
CA ARG A 10 -4.19 8.36 -3.22
C ARG A 10 -4.11 8.49 -1.70
N LEU A 11 -4.34 9.69 -1.16
CA LEU A 11 -4.39 9.93 0.28
C LEU A 11 -5.51 9.13 0.94
N VAL A 12 -6.69 9.07 0.33
CA VAL A 12 -7.82 8.26 0.82
C VAL A 12 -7.45 6.77 0.79
N CYS A 13 -6.91 6.26 -0.32
CA CYS A 13 -6.41 4.88 -0.38
C CYS A 13 -5.42 4.59 0.74
N TYR A 14 -4.45 5.48 0.94
CA TYR A 14 -3.44 5.33 1.98
C TYR A 14 -4.06 5.27 3.36
N MET A 15 -4.95 6.21 3.72
CA MET A 15 -5.58 6.24 5.04
C MET A 15 -6.41 4.97 5.30
N LEU A 16 -7.22 4.53 4.34
CA LEU A 16 -8.01 3.31 4.47
C LEU A 16 -7.11 2.08 4.58
N ALA A 17 -6.04 2.00 3.78
CA ALA A 17 -5.09 0.89 3.85
C ALA A 17 -4.43 0.78 5.22
N ILE A 18 -4.00 1.91 5.82
CA ILE A 18 -3.38 1.88 7.15
C ILE A 18 -4.34 1.35 8.21
N LEU A 19 -5.63 1.67 8.12
CA LEU A 19 -6.64 1.12 9.02
C LEU A 19 -6.87 -0.38 8.79
N LEU A 20 -6.78 -0.83 7.54
CA LEU A 20 -7.01 -2.22 7.15
C LEU A 20 -5.81 -3.13 7.31
N VAL A 21 -4.58 -2.61 7.29
CA VAL A 21 -3.33 -3.41 7.39
C VAL A 21 -3.37 -4.41 8.55
N PRO A 22 -3.76 -4.04 9.79
CA PRO A 22 -3.80 -4.99 10.90
C PRO A 22 -4.86 -6.10 10.77
N VAL A 23 -5.87 -5.89 9.92
CA VAL A 23 -7.02 -6.79 9.73
C VAL A 23 -6.82 -7.69 8.50
N GLU A 24 -6.37 -7.10 7.40
CA GLU A 24 -6.24 -7.77 6.10
C GLU A 24 -4.90 -8.50 5.94
N LEU A 25 -3.81 -7.98 6.53
CA LEU A 25 -2.52 -8.67 6.48
C LEU A 25 -2.36 -9.61 7.67
N ALA A 26 -2.03 -10.86 7.38
CA ALA A 26 -1.68 -11.82 8.41
C ALA A 26 -0.49 -11.30 9.24
N HIS A 27 -0.59 -11.38 10.58
CA HIS A 27 0.44 -10.87 11.51
C HIS A 27 1.85 -11.36 11.15
N ARG A 28 1.99 -12.64 10.75
CA ARG A 28 3.26 -13.22 10.32
C ARG A 28 3.86 -12.50 9.11
N ASP A 29 3.02 -12.12 8.15
CA ASP A 29 3.48 -11.48 6.91
C ASP A 29 3.82 -10.02 7.14
N LEU A 30 3.11 -9.34 8.05
CA LEU A 30 3.45 -8.01 8.53
C LEU A 30 4.78 -8.01 9.31
N ASP A 31 5.00 -8.99 10.19
CA ASP A 31 6.27 -9.15 10.91
C ASP A 31 7.45 -9.38 9.96
N ARG A 32 7.26 -10.23 8.95
CA ARG A 32 8.29 -10.45 7.91
C ARG A 32 8.58 -9.15 7.17
N LEU A 33 7.54 -8.40 6.81
CA LEU A 33 7.70 -7.12 6.11
C LEU A 33 8.48 -6.12 6.96
N ARG A 34 8.23 -6.09 8.28
CA ARG A 34 8.98 -5.27 9.23
C ARG A 34 10.44 -5.66 9.33
N VAL A 35 10.74 -6.96 9.35
CA VAL A 35 12.12 -7.47 9.38
C VAL A 35 12.85 -7.13 8.08
N ASP A 36 12.19 -7.29 6.93
CA ASP A 36 12.78 -6.96 5.63
C ASP A 36 13.03 -5.46 5.49
N PHE A 37 12.08 -4.62 5.93
CA PHE A 37 12.23 -3.16 5.99
C PHE A 37 13.45 -2.77 6.83
N ALA A 38 13.53 -3.27 8.07
CA ALA A 38 14.64 -2.95 8.98
C ALA A 38 16.01 -3.43 8.49
N ARG A 39 16.06 -4.37 7.55
CA ARG A 39 17.32 -4.82 6.93
C ARG A 39 17.80 -3.90 5.82
N VAL A 40 16.89 -3.23 5.12
CA VAL A 40 17.22 -2.36 3.99
C VAL A 40 17.33 -0.89 4.39
N ASP A 41 16.69 -0.48 5.47
CA ASP A 41 16.88 0.81 6.16
C ASP A 41 18.21 0.78 6.94
N GLN A 42 19.32 0.96 6.21
CA GLN A 42 20.68 0.79 6.75
C GLN A 42 21.14 1.98 7.60
N ASP A 43 20.60 3.17 7.32
CA ASP A 43 20.86 4.40 8.05
C ASP A 43 19.87 4.64 9.20
N PHE A 44 18.84 3.79 9.33
CA PHE A 44 17.84 3.81 10.39
C PHE A 44 17.11 5.15 10.48
N ASP A 45 16.90 5.80 9.32
CA ASP A 45 16.17 7.06 9.24
C ASP A 45 14.65 6.84 9.18
N GLY A 46 14.22 5.57 9.05
CA GLY A 46 12.84 5.16 8.98
C GLY A 46 12.25 5.23 7.57
N PHE A 47 13.09 5.40 6.54
CA PHE A 47 12.67 5.50 5.15
C PHE A 47 13.47 4.57 4.25
N ILE A 48 12.84 4.11 3.17
CA ILE A 48 13.50 3.33 2.12
C ILE A 48 13.20 3.94 0.75
N PRO A 49 14.13 3.89 -0.20
CA PRO A 49 13.87 4.36 -1.56
C PRO A 49 12.73 3.57 -2.21
N ARG A 50 11.94 4.26 -3.05
CA ARG A 50 10.82 3.69 -3.81
C ARG A 50 11.18 2.39 -4.54
N MET A 51 12.34 2.37 -5.21
CA MET A 51 12.82 1.20 -5.95
C MET A 51 13.12 0.01 -5.03
N VAL A 52 13.60 0.28 -3.81
CA VAL A 52 13.86 -0.76 -2.80
C VAL A 52 12.54 -1.34 -2.30
N ALA A 53 11.55 -0.48 -2.01
CA ALA A 53 10.21 -0.92 -1.63
C ALA A 53 9.57 -1.83 -2.70
N GLN A 54 9.64 -1.44 -3.98
CA GLN A 54 9.18 -2.27 -5.10
C GLN A 54 9.91 -3.61 -5.14
N GLY A 55 11.24 -3.59 -5.00
CA GLY A 55 12.05 -4.81 -4.94
C GLY A 55 11.59 -5.75 -3.83
N LEU A 56 11.36 -5.24 -2.62
CA LEU A 56 10.87 -6.06 -1.50
C LEU A 56 9.54 -6.76 -1.82
N LEU A 57 8.59 -6.06 -2.46
CA LEU A 57 7.31 -6.67 -2.86
C LEU A 57 7.52 -7.76 -3.94
N VAL A 58 8.38 -7.52 -4.92
CA VAL A 58 8.72 -8.51 -5.96
C VAL A 58 9.40 -9.74 -5.36
N LEU A 59 10.33 -9.56 -4.42
CA LEU A 59 10.97 -10.68 -3.70
C LEU A 59 9.95 -11.54 -2.93
N ARG A 60 8.82 -10.96 -2.55
CA ARG A 60 7.71 -11.66 -1.88
C ARG A 60 6.72 -12.31 -2.85
N GLY A 61 6.99 -12.24 -4.15
CA GLY A 61 6.21 -12.91 -5.20
C GLY A 61 5.19 -12.02 -5.90
N CYS A 62 5.14 -10.72 -5.62
CA CYS A 62 4.28 -9.80 -6.35
C CYS A 62 4.76 -9.63 -7.79
N VAL A 63 3.82 -9.46 -8.74
CA VAL A 63 4.17 -9.10 -10.11
C VAL A 63 4.78 -7.70 -10.12
N GLU A 64 5.86 -7.50 -10.88
CA GLU A 64 6.62 -6.25 -10.90
C GLU A 64 5.76 -5.01 -11.19
N SER A 65 4.83 -5.11 -12.15
CA SER A 65 3.91 -4.04 -12.49
C SER A 65 2.90 -3.71 -11.36
N GLN A 66 2.45 -4.73 -10.61
CA GLN A 66 1.60 -4.53 -9.44
C GLN A 66 2.38 -3.86 -8.31
N ALA A 67 3.60 -4.31 -8.06
CA ALA A 67 4.48 -3.72 -7.05
C ALA A 67 4.80 -2.25 -7.38
N GLU A 68 5.11 -1.95 -8.65
CA GLU A 68 5.33 -0.58 -9.12
C GLU A 68 4.10 0.31 -8.89
N ALA A 69 2.92 -0.18 -9.30
CA ALA A 69 1.66 0.54 -9.16
C ALA A 69 1.30 0.77 -7.68
N ALA A 70 1.41 -0.26 -6.85
CA ALA A 70 1.14 -0.20 -5.41
C ALA A 70 2.03 0.84 -4.70
N VAL A 71 3.33 0.80 -4.96
CA VAL A 71 4.29 1.74 -4.39
C VAL A 71 4.03 3.16 -4.91
N SER A 72 3.65 3.32 -6.18
CA SER A 72 3.27 4.62 -6.76
C SER A 72 2.04 5.25 -6.08
N ILE A 73 1.08 4.42 -5.68
CA ILE A 73 -0.13 4.85 -4.97
C ILE A 73 0.22 5.19 -3.51
N ALA A 74 1.04 4.37 -2.86
CA ALA A 74 1.46 4.57 -1.47
C ALA A 74 2.38 5.79 -1.28
N ASP A 75 3.21 6.15 -2.27
CA ASP A 75 3.98 7.39 -2.29
C ASP A 75 3.09 8.58 -2.69
N VAL A 76 2.13 8.92 -1.82
CA VAL A 76 1.05 9.90 -2.07
C VAL A 76 1.57 11.24 -2.59
N ARG A 77 2.73 11.68 -2.09
CA ARG A 77 3.34 12.97 -2.45
C ARG A 77 4.44 12.86 -3.51
N GLY A 78 4.73 11.66 -4.02
CA GLY A 78 5.79 11.45 -5.00
C GLY A 78 7.18 11.81 -4.47
N THR A 79 7.44 11.52 -3.19
CA THR A 79 8.70 11.82 -2.50
C THR A 79 9.85 10.93 -2.95
N GLY A 80 9.55 9.77 -3.54
CA GLY A 80 10.53 8.77 -3.94
C GLY A 80 11.04 7.91 -2.78
N VAL A 81 10.50 8.07 -1.58
CA VAL A 81 10.81 7.28 -0.39
C VAL A 81 9.53 6.84 0.33
N LEU A 82 9.60 5.73 1.05
CA LEU A 82 8.48 5.20 1.82
C LEU A 82 8.94 4.87 3.24
N ASP A 83 8.10 5.15 4.22
CA ASP A 83 8.24 4.61 5.57
C ASP A 83 7.67 3.18 5.62
N PHE A 84 7.74 2.55 6.80
CA PHE A 84 7.18 1.22 6.99
C PHE A 84 5.66 1.18 6.72
N SER A 85 4.94 2.23 7.11
CA SER A 85 3.50 2.38 6.88
C SER A 85 3.18 2.38 5.38
N GLY A 86 3.94 3.14 4.59
CA GLY A 86 3.84 3.16 3.13
C GLY A 86 4.15 1.81 2.50
N LEU A 87 5.18 1.10 2.97
CA LEU A 87 5.47 -0.24 2.49
C LEU A 87 4.33 -1.23 2.82
N ALA A 88 3.77 -1.16 4.03
CA ALA A 88 2.66 -2.01 4.44
C ALA A 88 1.37 -1.72 3.64
N ALA A 89 1.06 -0.44 3.40
CA ALA A 89 -0.04 -0.06 2.53
C ALA A 89 0.17 -0.57 1.09
N ALA A 90 1.39 -0.44 0.56
CA ALA A 90 1.73 -0.97 -0.76
C ALA A 90 1.57 -2.50 -0.84
N ALA A 91 1.97 -3.24 0.20
CA ALA A 91 1.78 -4.69 0.27
C ALA A 91 0.29 -5.08 0.27
N LEU A 92 -0.57 -4.32 0.95
CA LEU A 92 -2.00 -4.54 0.91
C LEU A 92 -2.58 -4.23 -0.49
N PHE A 93 -2.10 -3.17 -1.15
CA PHE A 93 -2.55 -2.83 -2.50
C PHE A 93 -2.21 -3.92 -3.52
N THR A 94 -1.05 -4.59 -3.44
CA THR A 94 -0.66 -5.59 -4.44
C THR A 94 -1.67 -6.72 -4.59
N ASP A 95 -2.38 -7.09 -3.52
CA ASP A 95 -3.41 -8.14 -3.54
C ASP A 95 -4.73 -7.65 -4.18
N MET A 96 -4.95 -6.34 -4.17
CA MET A 96 -6.17 -5.70 -4.69
C MET A 96 -6.04 -5.23 -6.14
N LEU A 97 -4.81 -5.04 -6.62
CA LEU A 97 -4.54 -4.59 -7.98
C LEU A 97 -4.58 -5.76 -8.98
N PRO A 98 -5.15 -5.58 -10.18
CA PRO A 98 -5.16 -6.62 -11.19
C PRO A 98 -3.73 -6.92 -11.67
N SER A 99 -3.45 -8.19 -12.00
CA SER A 99 -2.15 -8.60 -12.54
C SER A 99 -1.95 -8.22 -14.01
N SER A 100 -2.98 -7.69 -14.68
CA SER A 100 -2.95 -7.31 -16.10
C SER A 100 -2.51 -5.85 -16.30
N SER A 101 -1.97 -5.55 -17.48
CA SER A 101 -1.35 -4.28 -17.87
C SER A 101 -2.28 -3.05 -17.90
N PHE A 102 -3.51 -3.17 -17.43
CA PHE A 102 -4.39 -2.02 -17.28
C PHE A 102 -4.03 -1.28 -16.00
N SER A 103 -3.75 0.02 -16.09
CA SER A 103 -3.54 0.85 -14.91
C SER A 103 -4.82 0.83 -14.08
N PRO A 104 -4.84 0.18 -12.90
CA PRO A 104 -6.02 0.18 -12.05
C PRO A 104 -6.38 1.61 -11.69
N SER A 105 -7.65 1.96 -11.86
CA SER A 105 -8.14 3.27 -11.44
C SER A 105 -8.05 3.35 -9.92
N VAL A 106 -7.37 4.39 -9.41
CA VAL A 106 -7.30 4.64 -7.95
C VAL A 106 -8.69 4.70 -7.35
N LYS A 107 -9.71 5.16 -8.10
CA LYS A 107 -11.11 5.16 -7.68
C LYS A 107 -11.65 3.76 -7.39
N ASP A 108 -11.31 2.77 -8.21
CA ASP A 108 -11.77 1.39 -8.01
C ASP A 108 -11.13 0.80 -6.75
N LEU A 109 -9.86 1.17 -6.49
CA LEU A 109 -9.16 0.80 -5.26
C LEU A 109 -9.81 1.46 -4.04
N VAL A 110 -10.15 2.76 -4.09
CA VAL A 110 -10.89 3.45 -3.03
C VAL A 110 -12.18 2.69 -2.70
N SER A 111 -13.04 2.42 -3.69
CA SER A 111 -14.32 1.74 -3.47
C SER A 111 -14.15 0.35 -2.83
N ARG A 112 -13.09 -0.39 -3.19
CA ARG A 112 -12.78 -1.69 -2.59
C ARG A 112 -12.35 -1.55 -1.13
N LEU A 113 -11.47 -0.60 -0.84
CA LEU A 113 -10.98 -0.32 0.51
C LEU A 113 -12.10 0.19 1.42
N GLU A 114 -12.96 1.07 0.92
CA GLU A 114 -14.13 1.56 1.67
C GLU A 114 -15.03 0.39 2.09
N ARG A 115 -15.35 -0.51 1.15
CA ARG A 115 -16.15 -1.70 1.46
C ARG A 115 -15.48 -2.56 2.54
N LEU A 116 -14.18 -2.85 2.42
CA LEU A 116 -13.46 -3.62 3.43
C LEU A 116 -13.44 -2.92 4.79
N CYS A 117 -13.28 -1.58 4.82
CA CYS A 117 -13.36 -0.82 6.06
C CYS A 117 -14.75 -0.93 6.71
N PHE A 118 -15.83 -0.83 5.92
CA PHE A 118 -17.18 -1.03 6.45
C PHE A 118 -17.42 -2.47 6.93
N GLU A 119 -16.89 -3.47 6.24
CA GLU A 119 -16.99 -4.87 6.67
C GLU A 119 -16.20 -5.14 7.96
N ALA A 120 -15.04 -4.49 8.14
CA ALA A 120 -14.17 -4.69 9.30
C ALA A 120 -14.57 -3.86 10.53
N PHE A 121 -15.11 -2.66 10.32
CA PHE A 121 -15.32 -1.65 11.38
C PHE A 121 -16.72 -1.04 11.39
N GLY A 122 -17.60 -1.40 10.45
CA GLY A 122 -18.98 -0.94 10.47
C GLY A 122 -19.70 -1.53 11.67
N ASP A 123 -20.43 -0.69 12.40
CA ASP A 123 -21.31 -1.15 13.46
C ASP A 123 -22.42 -2.01 12.82
N GLU A 124 -22.68 -3.20 13.36
CA GLU A 124 -23.97 -3.84 13.15
C GLU A 124 -24.99 -2.91 13.82
N GLU A 125 -25.83 -2.22 13.03
CA GLU A 125 -26.94 -1.45 13.60
C GLU A 125 -27.76 -2.38 14.51
N GLU A 126 -27.67 -2.15 15.83
CA GLU A 126 -28.43 -2.85 16.87
C GLU A 126 -29.86 -2.31 16.97
#